data_AF-A0A7W7PXP7-F1
#
_entry.id   AF-A0A7W7PXP7-F1
#
_cell.length_a   1.000
_cell.length_b   1.000
_cell.length_c   1.000
_cell.angle_alpha   90.00
_cell.angle_beta   90.00
_cell.angle_gamma   90.00
#
_symmetry.space_group_name_H-M   'P 1'
#
loop_
_entity.id
_entity.type
_entity.pdbx_description
1 polymer ?
#
loop_
_entity_poly.entity_id
_entity_poly.type
_entity_poly.pdbx_seq_one_letter_code
_entity_poly.pdbx_strand_id
1 'polypeptide(L)'
;MARGDGSAGGDVTGGGRPGAHAEVSDARLTESLRGDAPTAYAALQELRARHGPPVLAYARRCAAGDPTARQLAAQAFTLAARQAAHGTDPGGPLRHHLLLLTARVAASWAADGRAGGLDPGLHLVLSSSGPEGPVPTMLAAFRTLPHRTQGLLWYGTVEQEPADRTAAFLGLTPGDVVHGTDPALQTLGRACLRSRLAASDDPRCADFRRLIEESVRPDSPRDSADLHAHMARCAHCTAAHEELCALRDDPRTTLAEGLLPWAGSAYAAAGPVVAGPDAAGPDARSGAVPGPWPRSRRLALASTALGVALVPLLLFLLSPTDVPSERAAESTATPPVPPPVTVTATPPPSPSASPTRASPSPSPSRTREPGPSPTARPTPSPTPSPTRTTPAHPPPGGTYARVVNLGSGLCLDIDGALENRTDVVTARCTSSSTQLWRVDAERGVLQSSADPDYCLDSRGAVDRGVGIWECDSVDGRNGRNLRFAVDTRGVIRPAVAPDHAVTPAGGGSVSLVRETGRTDQRWRAGTA
;
A
#
# COMPACT_ATOMS: atom_id res chain seq x y z
N MET A 1 72.43 32.67 10.34
CA MET A 1 71.12 33.37 10.35
C MET A 1 70.03 32.33 10.29
N ALA A 2 69.11 32.41 11.24
CA ALA A 2 68.27 31.31 11.70
C ALA A 2 66.94 31.18 10.93
N ARG A 3 66.37 29.97 11.03
CA ARG A 3 64.99 29.59 10.72
C ARG A 3 63.99 30.41 11.55
N GLY A 4 62.79 30.60 11.00
CA GLY A 4 61.61 31.08 11.73
C GLY A 4 60.34 30.50 11.12
N ASP A 5 59.58 29.78 11.94
CA ASP A 5 58.28 29.16 11.70
C ASP A 5 57.16 30.17 11.36
N GLY A 6 56.13 29.66 10.67
CA GLY A 6 54.87 30.36 10.45
C GLY A 6 53.76 29.42 9.98
N SER A 7 53.17 28.69 10.93
CA SER A 7 51.94 27.92 10.76
C SER A 7 50.75 28.84 10.44
N ALA A 8 49.96 28.49 9.43
CA ALA A 8 48.59 28.95 9.28
C ALA A 8 47.73 27.81 8.70
N GLY A 9 47.00 27.15 9.60
CA GLY A 9 45.92 26.23 9.24
C GLY A 9 44.78 26.99 8.58
N GLY A 10 44.44 26.60 7.36
CA GLY A 10 43.22 26.98 6.67
C GLY A 10 42.17 25.90 6.85
N ASP A 11 41.26 26.15 7.78
CA ASP A 11 40.06 25.36 8.07
C ASP A 11 39.14 25.33 6.83
N VAL A 12 38.99 24.16 6.21
CA VAL A 12 38.07 23.97 5.08
C VAL A 12 36.67 23.79 5.63
N THR A 13 35.99 24.91 5.88
CA THR A 13 34.55 24.93 6.08
C THR A 13 33.86 24.81 4.72
N GLY A 14 33.44 23.58 4.39
CA GLY A 14 32.60 23.30 3.23
C GLY A 14 31.19 23.88 3.41
N GLY A 15 31.04 25.17 3.11
CA GLY A 15 29.73 25.79 2.92
C GLY A 15 29.11 25.29 1.62
N GLY A 16 28.12 24.40 1.71
CA GLY A 16 27.33 23.96 0.58
C GLY A 16 26.67 25.14 -0.13
N ARG A 17 26.95 25.31 -1.43
CA ARG A 17 26.31 26.34 -2.26
C ARG A 17 24.79 26.14 -2.28
N PRO A 18 23.99 27.19 -2.05
CA PRO A 18 22.56 27.15 -2.38
C PRO A 18 22.44 26.90 -3.89
N GLY A 19 21.80 25.79 -4.28
CA GLY A 19 21.65 25.38 -5.68
C GLY A 19 22.28 24.03 -6.06
N ALA A 20 23.10 23.41 -5.19
CA ALA A 20 23.71 22.10 -5.50
C ALA A 20 22.69 20.96 -5.67
N HIS A 21 21.47 21.12 -5.16
CA HIS A 21 20.41 20.12 -5.23
C HIS A 21 19.36 20.39 -6.32
N ALA A 22 19.37 21.57 -6.97
CA ALA A 22 18.35 21.95 -7.95
C ALA A 22 18.33 21.05 -9.20
N GLU A 23 19.48 20.48 -9.56
CA GLU A 23 19.64 19.57 -10.72
C GLU A 23 19.50 18.09 -10.33
N VAL A 24 19.33 17.79 -9.03
CA VAL A 24 19.20 16.42 -8.54
C VAL A 24 17.77 15.94 -8.73
N SER A 25 17.61 14.76 -9.34
CA SER A 25 16.30 14.11 -9.53
C SER A 25 15.60 13.80 -8.20
N ASP A 26 14.27 13.76 -8.21
CA ASP A 26 13.46 13.46 -7.02
C ASP A 26 13.84 12.10 -6.42
N ALA A 27 14.10 11.08 -7.25
CA ALA A 27 14.51 9.75 -6.76
C ALA A 27 15.82 9.79 -5.95
N ARG A 28 16.79 10.61 -6.39
CA ARG A 28 18.06 10.80 -5.67
C ARG A 28 17.87 11.62 -4.39
N LEU A 29 17.02 12.65 -4.41
CA LEU A 29 16.69 13.41 -3.20
C LEU A 29 15.97 12.53 -2.16
N THR A 30 15.05 11.68 -2.60
CA THR A 30 14.37 10.70 -1.74
C THR A 30 15.37 9.71 -1.14
N GLU A 31 16.32 9.20 -1.93
CA GLU A 31 17.41 8.34 -1.43
C GLU A 31 18.26 9.05 -0.36
N SER A 32 18.56 10.33 -0.57
CA SER A 32 19.32 11.15 0.38
C SER A 32 18.64 11.30 1.75
N LEU A 33 17.34 11.03 1.87
CA LEU A 33 16.64 11.01 3.16
C LEU A 33 17.07 9.84 4.07
N ARG A 34 17.79 8.85 3.53
CA ARG A 34 18.40 7.74 4.29
C ARG A 34 19.82 8.04 4.76
N GLY A 35 20.36 9.18 4.36
CA GLY A 35 21.70 9.64 4.72
C GLY A 35 21.79 10.20 6.14
N ASP A 36 22.90 10.84 6.44
CA ASP A 36 23.09 11.57 7.69
C ASP A 36 22.15 12.79 7.79
N ALA A 37 21.92 13.26 9.02
CA ALA A 37 20.91 14.30 9.29
C ALA A 37 21.09 15.59 8.45
N PRO A 38 22.30 16.13 8.21
CA PRO A 38 22.48 17.30 7.33
C PRO A 38 22.05 17.04 5.89
N THR A 39 22.42 15.90 5.31
CA THR A 39 22.07 15.52 3.94
C THR A 39 20.57 15.29 3.80
N ALA A 40 19.98 14.56 4.74
CA ALA A 40 18.54 14.31 4.78
C ALA A 40 17.73 15.62 4.93
N TYR A 41 18.21 16.54 5.77
CA TYR A 41 17.57 17.85 5.94
C TYR A 41 17.61 18.69 4.67
N ALA A 42 18.77 18.79 4.01
CA ALA A 42 18.92 19.54 2.76
C ALA A 42 18.02 18.97 1.65
N ALA A 43 17.98 17.64 1.51
CA ALA A 43 17.12 16.96 0.56
C ALA A 43 15.62 17.22 0.85
N LEU A 44 15.21 17.12 2.11
CA LEU A 44 13.81 17.37 2.50
C LEU A 44 13.38 18.82 2.22
N GLN A 45 14.26 19.79 2.43
CA GLN A 45 13.98 21.20 2.12
C GLN A 45 13.79 21.42 0.62
N GLU A 46 14.62 20.82 -0.23
CA GLU A 46 14.47 20.89 -1.68
C GLU A 46 13.16 20.24 -2.15
N LEU A 47 12.84 19.05 -1.63
CA LEU A 47 11.58 18.36 -1.95
C LEU A 47 10.34 19.19 -1.55
N ARG A 48 10.39 19.85 -0.38
CA ARG A 48 9.32 20.77 0.04
C ARG A 48 9.22 22.01 -0.83
N ALA A 49 10.35 22.58 -1.26
CA ALA A 49 10.36 23.72 -2.15
C ALA A 49 9.70 23.39 -3.51
N ARG A 50 10.03 22.22 -4.09
CA ARG A 50 9.51 21.76 -5.39
C ARG A 50 8.05 21.35 -5.39
N HIS A 51 7.63 20.60 -4.37
CA HIS A 51 6.32 19.95 -4.36
C HIS A 51 5.34 20.57 -3.36
N GLY A 52 5.79 21.50 -2.50
CA GLY A 52 4.95 22.18 -1.51
C GLY A 52 3.72 22.86 -2.12
N PRO A 53 3.87 23.73 -3.15
CA PRO A 53 2.71 24.43 -3.72
C PRO A 53 1.66 23.49 -4.34
N PRO A 54 2.01 22.47 -5.17
CA PRO A 54 1.03 21.52 -5.68
C PRO A 54 0.34 20.68 -4.59
N VAL A 55 1.11 20.21 -3.59
CA VAL A 55 0.55 19.45 -2.45
C VAL A 55 -0.43 20.30 -1.65
N LEU A 56 -0.10 21.56 -1.39
CA LEU A 56 -1.01 22.49 -0.71
C LEU A 56 -2.26 22.78 -1.55
N ALA A 57 -2.12 22.92 -2.87
CA ALA A 57 -3.24 23.11 -3.78
C ALA A 57 -4.22 21.91 -3.73
N TYR A 58 -3.71 20.69 -3.69
CA TYR A 58 -4.53 19.50 -3.50
C TYR A 58 -5.13 19.40 -2.09
N ALA A 59 -4.35 19.70 -1.05
CA ALA A 59 -4.83 19.70 0.33
C ALA A 59 -6.00 20.67 0.55
N ARG A 60 -6.03 21.81 -0.17
CA ARG A 60 -7.17 22.75 -0.17
C ARG A 60 -8.44 22.16 -0.78
N ARG A 61 -8.35 21.13 -1.63
CA ARG A 61 -9.52 20.37 -2.10
C ARG A 61 -10.03 19.37 -1.05
N CYS A 62 -9.17 18.97 -0.12
CA CYS A 62 -9.50 17.99 0.92
C CYS A 62 -9.96 18.64 2.23
N ALA A 63 -9.71 19.93 2.42
CA ALA A 63 -9.91 20.63 3.68
C ALA A 63 -11.05 21.67 3.59
N ALA A 64 -11.75 21.88 4.70
CA ALA A 64 -12.73 22.96 4.83
C ALA A 64 -12.09 24.37 4.88
N GLY A 65 -10.77 24.46 5.14
CA GLY A 65 -10.06 25.74 5.25
C GLY A 65 -8.55 25.61 5.15
N ASP A 66 -7.88 26.75 4.92
CA ASP A 66 -6.44 26.82 4.67
C ASP A 66 -5.55 26.33 5.83
N PRO A 67 -5.86 26.57 7.13
CA PRO A 67 -5.08 26.01 8.23
C PRO A 67 -5.06 24.47 8.22
N THR A 68 -6.22 23.85 7.99
CA THR A 68 -6.32 22.40 7.86
C THR A 68 -5.58 21.89 6.63
N ALA A 69 -5.69 22.57 5.49
CA ALA A 69 -4.97 22.22 4.27
C ALA A 69 -3.44 22.21 4.51
N ARG A 70 -2.89 23.22 5.18
CA ARG A 70 -1.47 23.26 5.55
C ARG A 70 -1.06 22.11 6.46
N GLN A 71 -1.91 21.75 7.42
CA GLN A 71 -1.64 20.62 8.31
C GLN A 71 -1.66 19.27 7.58
N LEU A 72 -2.63 19.05 6.69
CA LEU A 72 -2.68 17.86 5.83
C LEU A 72 -1.41 17.76 4.97
N ALA A 73 -1.02 18.84 4.29
CA ALA A 73 0.19 18.88 3.48
C ALA A 73 1.46 18.60 4.30
N ALA A 74 1.61 19.22 5.47
CA ALA A 74 2.75 19.01 6.36
C ALA A 74 2.84 17.55 6.87
N GLN A 75 1.70 16.94 7.21
CA GLN A 75 1.63 15.54 7.61
C GLN A 75 1.98 14.60 6.45
N ALA A 76 1.50 14.87 5.23
CA ALA A 76 1.85 14.09 4.04
C ALA A 76 3.36 14.10 3.77
N PHE A 77 4.02 15.26 3.84
CA PHE A 77 5.49 15.33 3.72
C PHE A 77 6.21 14.59 4.84
N THR A 78 5.69 14.64 6.06
CA THR A 78 6.27 13.94 7.21
C THR A 78 6.20 12.42 7.01
N LEU A 79 5.06 11.92 6.53
CA LEU A 79 4.89 10.50 6.21
C LEU A 79 5.80 10.08 5.05
N ALA A 80 5.85 10.85 3.96
CA ALA A 80 6.73 10.55 2.84
C ALA A 80 8.21 10.52 3.26
N ALA A 81 8.64 11.47 4.09
CA ALA A 81 10.01 11.50 4.59
C ALA A 81 10.34 10.30 5.49
N ARG A 82 9.40 9.87 6.33
CA ARG A 82 9.54 8.66 7.15
C ARG A 82 9.63 7.41 6.28
N GLN A 83 8.72 7.26 5.30
CA GLN A 83 8.75 6.15 4.35
C GLN A 83 10.10 6.09 3.61
N ALA A 84 10.57 7.23 3.12
CA ALA A 84 11.87 7.32 2.47
C ALA A 84 13.04 6.95 3.41
N ALA A 85 13.08 7.50 4.62
CA ALA A 85 14.11 7.18 5.63
C ALA A 85 14.11 5.68 6.00
N HIS A 86 12.93 5.06 6.03
CA HIS A 86 12.75 3.63 6.27
C HIS A 86 12.95 2.77 5.01
N GLY A 87 13.09 3.39 3.84
CA GLY A 87 13.21 2.70 2.55
C GLY A 87 11.94 1.99 2.09
N THR A 88 10.78 2.41 2.60
CA THR A 88 9.44 1.86 2.33
C THR A 88 8.66 2.70 1.32
N ASP A 89 9.25 3.74 0.74
CA ASP A 89 8.60 4.53 -0.27
C ASP A 89 8.30 3.70 -1.53
N PRO A 90 7.12 3.86 -2.15
CA PRO A 90 6.69 3.04 -3.29
C PRO A 90 7.43 3.38 -4.60
N GLY A 91 8.38 4.31 -4.59
CA GLY A 91 8.99 4.88 -5.79
C GLY A 91 8.01 5.70 -6.64
N GLY A 92 8.36 5.93 -7.90
CA GLY A 92 7.51 6.63 -8.86
C GLY A 92 7.51 8.16 -8.73
N PRO A 93 6.51 8.85 -9.31
CA PRO A 93 6.41 10.31 -9.25
C PRO A 93 6.09 10.79 -7.84
N LEU A 94 7.08 11.43 -7.19
CA LEU A 94 6.98 11.87 -5.80
C LEU A 94 5.77 12.76 -5.53
N ARG A 95 5.44 13.68 -6.45
CA ARG A 95 4.28 14.55 -6.30
C ARG A 95 2.96 13.78 -6.26
N HIS A 96 2.77 12.80 -7.14
CA HIS A 96 1.58 11.94 -7.12
C HIS A 96 1.47 11.22 -5.77
N HIS A 97 2.57 10.65 -5.30
CA HIS A 97 2.62 9.96 -4.00
C HIS A 97 2.24 10.89 -2.84
N LEU A 98 2.76 12.13 -2.82
CA LEU A 98 2.40 13.12 -1.79
C LEU A 98 0.90 13.49 -1.81
N LEU A 99 0.29 13.56 -3.00
CA LEU A 99 -1.15 13.79 -3.14
C LEU A 99 -1.97 12.60 -2.64
N LEU A 100 -1.56 11.37 -2.94
CA LEU A 100 -2.19 10.17 -2.37
C LEU A 100 -2.06 10.13 -0.84
N LEU A 101 -0.90 10.45 -0.30
CA LEU A 101 -0.70 10.55 1.15
C LEU A 101 -1.57 11.64 1.78
N THR A 102 -1.78 12.76 1.09
CA THR A 102 -2.67 13.83 1.56
C THR A 102 -4.11 13.32 1.72
N ALA A 103 -4.62 12.57 0.73
CA ALA A 103 -5.94 11.95 0.81
C ALA A 103 -6.00 10.88 1.91
N ARG A 104 -4.96 10.06 2.09
CA ARG A 104 -4.87 9.06 3.17
C ARG A 104 -4.87 9.72 4.56
N VAL A 105 -4.16 10.83 4.73
CA VAL A 105 -4.19 11.60 5.98
C VAL A 105 -5.60 12.16 6.23
N ALA A 106 -6.30 12.65 5.20
CA ALA A 106 -7.69 13.07 5.36
C ALA A 106 -8.60 11.90 5.76
N ALA A 107 -8.40 10.71 5.18
CA ALA A 107 -9.13 9.49 5.57
C ALA A 107 -8.91 9.13 7.05
N SER A 108 -7.67 9.17 7.54
CA SER A 108 -7.38 8.88 8.95
C SER A 108 -8.01 9.90 9.90
N TRP A 109 -8.08 11.18 9.50
CA TRP A 109 -8.78 12.20 10.29
C TRP A 109 -10.28 11.95 10.36
N ALA A 110 -10.90 11.45 9.29
CA ALA A 110 -12.31 11.07 9.31
C ALA A 110 -12.55 9.92 10.30
N ALA A 111 -11.69 8.90 10.30
CA ALA A 111 -11.76 7.77 11.23
C ALA A 111 -11.54 8.18 12.70
N ASP A 112 -10.67 9.16 12.96
CA ASP A 112 -10.32 9.64 14.30
C ASP A 112 -11.31 10.68 14.89
N GLY A 113 -12.45 10.94 14.22
CA GLY A 113 -13.42 11.95 14.66
C GLY A 113 -12.99 13.41 14.43
N ARG A 114 -11.96 13.63 13.60
CA ARG A 114 -11.46 14.97 13.20
C ARG A 114 -12.04 15.43 11.85
N ALA A 115 -13.13 14.81 11.42
CA ALA A 115 -13.82 15.07 10.15
C ALA A 115 -14.26 16.53 9.96
N GLY A 116 -14.53 17.28 11.03
CA GLY A 116 -15.01 18.67 10.95
C GLY A 116 -14.06 19.65 10.26
N GLY A 117 -12.78 19.28 10.10
CA GLY A 117 -11.80 20.08 9.34
C GLY A 117 -11.73 19.75 7.84
N LEU A 118 -12.40 18.70 7.38
CA LEU A 118 -12.34 18.20 6.00
C LEU A 118 -13.40 18.85 5.12
N ASP A 119 -13.18 18.83 3.81
CA ASP A 119 -14.20 19.21 2.83
C ASP A 119 -15.47 18.35 3.04
N PRO A 120 -16.68 18.95 3.05
CA PRO A 120 -17.92 18.19 3.30
C PRO A 120 -18.19 17.10 2.27
N GLY A 121 -17.83 17.32 1.00
CA GLY A 121 -17.96 16.34 -0.07
C GLY A 121 -17.00 15.17 0.13
N LEU A 122 -15.74 15.47 0.48
CA LEU A 122 -14.76 14.44 0.80
C LEU A 122 -15.21 13.60 2.00
N HIS A 123 -15.70 14.23 3.07
CA HIS A 123 -16.18 13.53 4.26
C HIS A 123 -17.33 12.56 3.93
N LEU A 124 -18.26 12.96 3.05
CA LEU A 124 -19.34 12.08 2.59
C LEU A 124 -18.81 10.84 1.84
N VAL A 125 -17.84 11.04 0.95
CA VAL A 125 -17.21 9.93 0.22
C VAL A 125 -16.44 9.00 1.15
N LEU A 126 -15.65 9.55 2.08
CA LEU A 126 -14.90 8.74 3.05
C LEU A 126 -15.83 7.95 3.97
N SER A 127 -16.96 8.52 4.39
CA SER A 127 -17.96 7.84 5.24
C SER A 127 -18.64 6.66 4.56
N SER A 128 -18.64 6.62 3.22
CA SER A 128 -19.20 5.52 2.42
C SER A 128 -18.12 4.58 1.87
N SER A 129 -16.85 4.86 2.15
CA SER A 129 -15.69 4.08 1.70
C SER A 129 -15.12 3.22 2.82
N GLY A 130 -14.25 2.26 2.47
CA GLY A 130 -13.45 1.52 3.45
C GLY A 130 -12.42 2.42 4.15
N PRO A 131 -11.67 1.88 5.14
CA PRO A 131 -10.68 2.64 5.92
C PRO A 131 -9.57 3.29 5.08
N GLU A 132 -9.26 2.73 3.91
CA GLU A 132 -8.27 3.28 2.96
C GLU A 132 -8.85 4.38 2.04
N GLY A 133 -10.14 4.68 2.11
CA GLY A 133 -10.84 5.61 1.22
C GLY A 133 -11.14 5.02 -0.17
N PRO A 134 -11.64 5.86 -1.11
CA PRO A 134 -11.94 5.42 -2.47
C PRO A 134 -10.65 5.09 -3.25
N VAL A 135 -10.64 3.94 -3.92
CA VAL A 135 -9.52 3.52 -4.77
C VAL A 135 -9.68 4.17 -6.16
N PRO A 136 -8.71 4.96 -6.65
CA PRO A 136 -8.79 5.55 -7.98
C PRO A 136 -8.77 4.49 -9.08
N THR A 137 -9.62 4.64 -10.09
CA THR A 137 -9.92 3.60 -11.09
C THR A 137 -8.72 3.21 -11.96
N MET A 138 -7.82 4.15 -12.25
CA MET A 138 -6.64 3.92 -13.08
C MET A 138 -5.39 3.57 -12.27
N LEU A 139 -5.43 3.68 -10.94
CA LEU A 139 -4.25 3.55 -10.10
C LEU A 139 -3.58 2.17 -10.20
N ALA A 140 -4.39 1.11 -10.28
CA ALA A 140 -3.88 -0.25 -10.43
C ALA A 140 -3.11 -0.41 -11.74
N ALA A 141 -3.69 0.01 -12.88
CA ALA A 141 -3.04 -0.04 -14.18
C ALA A 141 -1.79 0.84 -14.22
N PHE A 142 -1.85 2.04 -13.67
CA PHE A 142 -0.73 2.98 -13.59
C PHE A 142 0.47 2.40 -12.82
N ARG A 143 0.22 1.72 -11.68
CA ARG A 143 1.27 1.10 -10.88
C ARG A 143 1.99 -0.05 -11.58
N THR A 144 1.39 -0.68 -12.60
CA THR A 144 2.07 -1.70 -13.42
C THR A 144 3.10 -1.13 -14.39
N LEU A 145 3.08 0.19 -14.62
CA LEU A 145 4.00 0.84 -15.55
C LEU A 145 5.37 1.09 -14.90
N PRO A 146 6.46 1.17 -15.68
CA PRO A 146 7.75 1.61 -15.16
C PRO A 146 7.67 3.03 -14.55
N HIS A 147 8.40 3.30 -13.47
CA HIS A 147 8.39 4.61 -12.81
C HIS A 147 8.72 5.78 -13.74
N ARG A 148 9.58 5.56 -14.76
CA ARG A 148 9.84 6.56 -15.81
C ARG A 148 8.56 6.95 -16.56
N THR A 149 7.77 5.96 -16.97
CA THR A 149 6.49 6.15 -17.68
C THR A 149 5.45 6.81 -16.78
N GLN A 150 5.34 6.37 -15.52
CA GLN A 150 4.49 7.00 -14.51
C GLN A 150 4.84 8.48 -14.33
N GLY A 151 6.13 8.79 -14.26
CA GLY A 151 6.66 10.15 -14.13
C GLY A 151 6.32 11.05 -15.31
N LEU A 152 6.47 10.56 -16.53
CA LEU A 152 6.12 11.31 -17.75
C LEU A 152 4.62 11.65 -17.80
N LEU A 153 3.76 10.69 -17.45
CA LEU A 153 2.32 10.91 -17.36
C LEU A 153 1.97 11.93 -16.28
N TRP A 154 2.55 11.80 -15.09
CA TRP A 154 2.21 12.69 -13.99
C TRP A 154 2.73 14.11 -14.22
N TYR A 155 4.04 14.27 -14.39
CA TYR A 155 4.65 15.61 -14.52
C TYR A 155 4.39 16.25 -15.88
N GLY A 156 4.45 15.47 -16.97
CA GLY A 156 4.26 15.99 -18.33
C GLY A 156 2.79 16.23 -18.71
N THR A 157 1.88 15.34 -18.29
CA THR A 157 0.46 15.43 -18.70
C THR A 157 -0.44 16.03 -17.61
N VAL A 158 -0.41 15.50 -16.39
CA VAL A 158 -1.32 15.95 -15.30
C VAL A 158 -0.93 17.33 -14.79
N GLU A 159 0.34 17.46 -14.40
CA GLU A 159 0.89 18.69 -13.81
C GLU A 159 1.24 19.74 -14.86
N GLN A 160 1.43 19.34 -16.12
CA GLN A 160 1.88 20.19 -17.22
C GLN A 160 3.16 20.97 -16.89
N GLU A 161 4.11 20.31 -16.22
CA GLU A 161 5.40 20.92 -15.96
C GLU A 161 6.18 21.12 -17.26
N PRO A 162 6.95 22.21 -17.37
CA PRO A 162 7.87 22.40 -18.48
C PRO A 162 8.80 21.19 -18.67
N ALA A 163 9.20 20.93 -19.92
CA ALA A 163 9.99 19.74 -20.26
C ALA A 163 11.34 19.69 -19.53
N ASP A 164 11.98 20.84 -19.32
CA ASP A 164 13.21 21.00 -18.54
C ASP A 164 13.03 20.63 -17.07
N ARG A 165 11.93 21.07 -16.45
CA ARG A 165 11.64 20.75 -15.05
C ARG A 165 11.23 19.30 -14.87
N THR A 166 10.40 18.77 -15.78
CA THR A 166 10.05 17.34 -15.80
C THR A 166 11.31 16.48 -15.95
N ALA A 167 12.22 16.87 -16.85
CA ALA A 167 13.50 16.21 -17.05
C ALA A 167 14.36 16.22 -15.76
N ALA A 168 14.44 17.37 -15.08
CA ALA A 168 15.14 17.48 -13.80
C ALA A 168 14.55 16.55 -12.73
N PHE A 169 13.23 16.54 -12.53
CA PHE A 169 12.57 15.67 -11.54
C PHE A 169 12.82 14.18 -11.81
N LEU A 170 12.78 13.77 -13.09
CA LEU A 170 12.92 12.37 -13.50
C LEU A 170 14.37 11.92 -13.77
N GLY A 171 15.33 12.85 -13.79
CA GLY A 171 16.71 12.55 -14.19
C GLY A 171 16.82 12.16 -15.68
N LEU A 172 16.02 12.79 -16.53
CA LEU A 172 15.98 12.58 -17.99
C LEU A 172 16.52 13.81 -18.73
N THR A 173 16.57 13.75 -20.06
CA THR A 173 16.76 14.95 -20.90
C THR A 173 15.40 15.58 -21.27
N PRO A 174 15.34 16.89 -21.59
CA PRO A 174 14.09 17.49 -22.08
C PRO A 174 13.56 16.82 -23.36
N GLY A 175 14.45 16.34 -24.24
CA GLY A 175 14.08 15.58 -25.44
C GLY A 175 13.40 14.24 -25.10
N ASP A 176 13.89 13.53 -24.09
CA ASP A 176 13.23 12.30 -23.59
C ASP A 176 11.80 12.56 -23.12
N VAL A 177 11.54 13.73 -22.53
CA VAL A 177 10.20 14.11 -22.04
C VAL A 177 9.25 14.37 -23.21
N VAL A 178 9.68 15.18 -24.18
CA VAL A 178 8.89 15.52 -25.37
C VAL A 178 8.54 14.26 -26.17
N HIS A 179 9.52 13.37 -26.40
CA HIS A 179 9.29 12.16 -27.18
C HIS A 179 8.62 11.03 -26.38
N GLY A 180 8.71 11.05 -25.04
CA GLY A 180 8.24 9.97 -24.18
C GLY A 180 6.79 10.08 -23.73
N THR A 181 6.18 11.28 -23.79
CA THR A 181 4.85 11.53 -23.19
C THR A 181 3.72 10.82 -23.94
N ASP A 182 3.62 10.97 -25.27
CA ASP A 182 2.56 10.31 -26.04
C ASP A 182 2.66 8.77 -26.02
N PRO A 183 3.87 8.16 -26.15
CA PRO A 183 4.02 6.72 -25.93
C PRO A 183 3.62 6.28 -24.51
N ALA A 184 3.87 7.11 -23.49
CA ALA A 184 3.46 6.81 -22.13
C ALA A 184 1.93 6.76 -21.99
N LEU A 185 1.20 7.70 -22.63
CA LEU A 185 -0.26 7.69 -22.68
C LEU A 185 -0.81 6.44 -23.35
N GLN A 186 -0.25 6.04 -24.49
CA GLN A 186 -0.63 4.80 -25.17
C GLN A 186 -0.37 3.56 -24.31
N THR A 187 0.76 3.55 -23.58
CA THR A 187 1.12 2.45 -22.69
C THR A 187 0.13 2.34 -21.53
N LEU A 188 -0.27 3.46 -20.93
CA LEU A 188 -1.31 3.49 -19.90
C LEU A 188 -2.66 3.03 -20.45
N GLY A 189 -3.10 3.57 -21.60
CA GLY A 189 -4.38 3.17 -22.20
C GLY A 189 -4.47 1.65 -22.40
N ARG A 190 -3.40 1.02 -22.91
CA ARG A 190 -3.32 -0.45 -23.04
C ARG A 190 -3.35 -1.16 -21.68
N ALA A 191 -2.73 -0.61 -20.64
CA ALA A 191 -2.75 -1.18 -19.29
C ALA A 191 -4.16 -1.09 -18.68
N CYS A 192 -4.85 0.05 -18.81
CA CYS A 192 -6.23 0.23 -18.38
C CYS A 192 -7.16 -0.75 -19.11
N LEU A 193 -7.05 -0.85 -20.43
CA LEU A 193 -7.82 -1.80 -21.23
C LEU A 193 -7.62 -3.25 -20.74
N ARG A 194 -6.38 -3.70 -20.59
CA ARG A 194 -6.10 -5.05 -20.08
C ARG A 194 -6.71 -5.28 -18.70
N SER A 195 -6.59 -4.32 -17.79
CA SER A 195 -7.16 -4.39 -16.44
C SER A 195 -8.69 -4.54 -16.49
N ARG A 196 -9.36 -3.72 -17.29
CA ARG A 196 -10.83 -3.75 -17.45
C ARG A 196 -11.34 -5.06 -18.04
N LEU A 197 -10.68 -5.57 -19.07
CA LEU A 197 -11.06 -6.83 -19.71
C LEU A 197 -10.81 -8.03 -18.80
N ALA A 198 -9.73 -8.01 -18.00
CA ALA A 198 -9.43 -9.07 -17.03
C ALA A 198 -10.45 -9.14 -15.87
N ALA A 199 -11.18 -8.07 -15.61
CA ALA A 199 -12.24 -8.02 -14.61
C ALA A 199 -13.61 -8.53 -15.13
N SER A 200 -13.73 -8.87 -16.42
CA SER A 200 -14.96 -9.39 -17.02
C SER A 200 -15.05 -10.91 -16.91
N ASP A 201 -16.24 -11.41 -16.61
CA ASP A 201 -16.54 -12.86 -16.63
C ASP A 201 -16.75 -13.41 -18.06
N ASP A 202 -16.91 -12.56 -19.07
CA ASP A 202 -17.04 -12.99 -20.48
C ASP A 202 -15.66 -13.16 -21.13
N PRO A 203 -15.22 -14.41 -21.42
CA PRO A 203 -13.90 -14.66 -21.99
C PRO A 203 -13.73 -14.04 -23.39
N ARG A 204 -14.82 -13.75 -24.10
CA ARG A 204 -14.79 -13.13 -25.44
C ARG A 204 -14.34 -11.68 -25.41
N CYS A 205 -14.36 -11.02 -24.25
CA CYS A 205 -13.90 -9.64 -24.11
C CYS A 205 -12.46 -9.45 -24.62
N ALA A 206 -11.61 -10.47 -24.47
CA ALA A 206 -10.24 -10.45 -24.97
C ALA A 206 -10.16 -10.30 -26.50
N ASP A 207 -11.12 -10.86 -27.24
CA ASP A 207 -11.19 -10.81 -28.71
C ASP A 207 -11.50 -9.39 -29.21
N PHE A 208 -12.23 -8.60 -28.41
CA PHE A 208 -12.58 -7.21 -28.72
C PHE A 208 -11.47 -6.20 -28.39
N ARG A 209 -10.38 -6.61 -27.72
CA ARG A 209 -9.29 -5.72 -27.31
C ARG A 209 -8.75 -4.88 -28.46
N ARG A 210 -8.42 -5.53 -29.59
CA ARG A 210 -7.89 -4.83 -30.77
C ARG A 210 -8.94 -3.94 -31.41
N LEU A 211 -10.20 -4.37 -31.47
CA LEU A 211 -11.29 -3.54 -32.02
C LEU A 211 -11.47 -2.26 -31.19
N ILE A 212 -11.39 -2.36 -29.86
CA ILE A 212 -11.41 -1.19 -28.98
C ILE A 212 -10.21 -0.27 -29.27
N GLU A 213 -8.98 -0.79 -29.31
CA GLU A 213 -7.78 -0.01 -29.61
C GLU A 213 -7.87 0.71 -30.97
N GLU A 214 -8.43 0.07 -32.00
CA GLU A 214 -8.62 0.66 -33.32
C GLU A 214 -9.73 1.72 -33.34
N SER A 215 -10.80 1.52 -32.56
CA SER A 215 -11.93 2.46 -32.47
C SER A 215 -11.58 3.77 -31.75
N VAL A 216 -10.53 3.79 -30.93
CA VAL A 216 -10.14 4.98 -30.13
C VAL A 216 -8.90 5.68 -30.67
N ARG A 217 -8.46 5.36 -31.90
CA ARG A 217 -7.30 6.01 -32.52
C ARG A 217 -7.52 7.54 -32.62
N PRO A 218 -6.48 8.37 -32.40
CA PRO A 218 -6.60 9.83 -32.49
C PRO A 218 -7.05 10.33 -33.87
N ASP A 219 -6.37 9.92 -34.93
CA ASP A 219 -6.57 10.49 -36.28
C ASP A 219 -7.55 9.70 -37.14
N SER A 220 -7.74 8.41 -36.84
CA SER A 220 -8.56 7.50 -37.66
C SER A 220 -9.23 6.41 -36.83
N PRO A 221 -10.21 6.79 -35.97
CA PRO A 221 -11.11 5.83 -35.33
C PRO A 221 -11.69 4.85 -36.34
N ARG A 222 -11.64 3.55 -36.02
CA ARG A 222 -12.28 2.50 -36.84
C ARG A 222 -13.51 1.94 -36.15
N ASP A 223 -14.66 2.18 -36.76
CA ASP A 223 -15.93 1.64 -36.26
C ASP A 223 -16.07 0.15 -36.57
N SER A 224 -16.71 -0.58 -35.66
CA SER A 224 -17.03 -1.99 -35.84
C SER A 224 -18.42 -2.28 -35.28
N ALA A 225 -19.31 -2.81 -36.13
CA ALA A 225 -20.66 -3.19 -35.74
C ALA A 225 -20.66 -4.29 -34.66
N ASP A 226 -19.73 -5.25 -34.76
CA ASP A 226 -19.58 -6.33 -33.78
C ASP A 226 -19.15 -5.79 -32.42
N LEU A 227 -18.22 -4.82 -32.40
CA LEU A 227 -17.81 -4.15 -31.18
C LEU A 227 -18.99 -3.41 -30.55
N HIS A 228 -19.75 -2.65 -31.33
CA HIS A 228 -20.94 -1.94 -30.84
C HIS A 228 -21.98 -2.90 -30.27
N ALA A 229 -22.23 -4.03 -30.94
CA ALA A 229 -23.15 -5.06 -30.47
C ALA A 229 -22.69 -5.70 -29.15
N HIS A 230 -21.38 -5.88 -28.95
CA HIS A 230 -20.83 -6.40 -27.70
C HIS A 230 -20.90 -5.37 -26.57
N MET A 231 -20.51 -4.11 -26.80
CA MET A 231 -20.57 -3.04 -25.81
C MET A 231 -22.01 -2.77 -25.34
N ALA A 232 -23.01 -2.94 -26.19
CA ALA A 232 -24.41 -2.87 -25.80
C ALA A 232 -24.82 -3.87 -24.69
N ARG A 233 -24.00 -4.90 -24.42
CA ARG A 233 -24.27 -5.97 -23.45
C ARG A 233 -23.17 -6.16 -22.41
N CYS A 234 -21.99 -5.56 -22.58
CA CYS A 234 -20.84 -5.74 -21.71
C CYS A 234 -20.38 -4.41 -21.10
N ALA A 235 -20.69 -4.21 -19.80
CA ALA A 235 -20.31 -3.00 -19.08
C ALA A 235 -18.78 -2.79 -19.00
N HIS A 236 -18.00 -3.88 -18.94
CA HIS A 236 -16.53 -3.79 -18.91
C HIS A 236 -15.94 -3.25 -20.22
N CYS A 237 -16.42 -3.73 -21.37
CA CYS A 237 -15.96 -3.23 -22.67
C CYS A 237 -16.45 -1.80 -22.95
N THR A 238 -17.67 -1.46 -22.55
CA THR A 238 -18.19 -0.08 -22.65
C THR A 238 -17.37 0.88 -21.81
N ALA A 239 -17.14 0.57 -20.53
CA ALA A 239 -16.32 1.40 -19.65
C ALA A 239 -14.88 1.52 -20.14
N ALA A 240 -14.28 0.43 -20.67
CA ALA A 240 -12.94 0.48 -21.23
C ALA A 240 -12.85 1.38 -22.48
N HIS A 241 -13.86 1.32 -23.36
CA HIS A 241 -13.93 2.17 -24.54
C HIS A 241 -14.13 3.64 -24.17
N GLU A 242 -15.05 3.94 -23.24
CA GLU A 242 -15.27 5.30 -22.71
C GLU A 242 -14.02 5.86 -22.05
N GLU A 243 -13.33 5.08 -21.23
CA GLU A 243 -12.10 5.46 -20.54
C GLU A 243 -10.97 5.80 -21.53
N LEU A 244 -10.83 5.01 -22.60
CA LEU A 244 -9.87 5.27 -23.66
C LEU A 244 -10.22 6.49 -24.52
N CYS A 245 -11.50 6.71 -24.82
CA CYS A 245 -11.97 7.92 -25.48
C CYS A 245 -11.68 9.16 -24.61
N ALA A 246 -11.96 9.10 -23.32
CA ALA A 246 -11.67 10.18 -22.38
C ALA A 246 -10.16 10.47 -22.29
N LEU A 247 -9.31 9.44 -22.26
CA LEU A 247 -7.84 9.60 -22.30
C LEU A 247 -7.35 10.22 -23.61
N ARG A 248 -8.00 9.94 -24.74
CA ARG A 248 -7.67 10.58 -26.03
C ARG A 248 -8.10 12.05 -26.03
N ASP A 249 -9.31 12.34 -25.59
CA ASP A 249 -9.96 13.65 -25.78
C ASP A 249 -9.50 14.68 -24.74
N ASP A 250 -9.33 14.27 -23.48
CA ASP A 250 -8.82 15.09 -22.39
C ASP A 250 -7.95 14.26 -21.44
N PRO A 251 -6.71 13.94 -21.85
CA PRO A 251 -5.82 13.09 -21.05
C PRO A 251 -5.55 13.70 -19.67
N ARG A 252 -5.45 15.02 -19.55
CA ARG A 252 -5.08 15.67 -18.28
C ARG A 252 -6.15 15.46 -17.21
N THR A 253 -7.39 15.85 -17.51
CA THR A 253 -8.49 15.75 -16.54
C THR A 253 -8.81 14.29 -16.24
N THR A 254 -8.82 13.45 -17.29
CA THR A 254 -9.09 12.01 -17.17
C THR A 254 -8.06 11.31 -16.28
N LEU A 255 -6.76 11.61 -16.46
CA LEU A 255 -5.71 11.08 -15.60
C LEU A 255 -5.84 11.57 -14.17
N ALA A 256 -6.08 12.87 -13.95
CA ALA A 256 -6.19 13.43 -12.61
C ALA A 256 -7.35 12.80 -11.83
N GLU A 257 -8.52 12.66 -12.46
CA GLU A 257 -9.69 11.99 -11.87
C GLU A 257 -9.44 10.48 -11.65
N GLY A 258 -8.81 9.81 -12.61
CA GLY A 258 -8.55 8.37 -12.52
C GLY A 258 -7.43 7.98 -11.56
N LEU A 259 -6.54 8.91 -11.19
CA LEU A 259 -5.35 8.67 -10.35
C LEU A 259 -5.40 9.32 -8.97
N LEU A 260 -6.37 10.19 -8.69
CA LEU A 260 -6.56 10.83 -7.39
C LEU A 260 -7.85 10.33 -6.70
N PRO A 261 -7.83 10.07 -5.38
CA PRO A 261 -9.02 9.57 -4.66
C PRO A 261 -10.17 10.58 -4.57
N TRP A 262 -9.86 11.87 -4.75
CA TRP A 262 -10.82 12.95 -4.56
C TRP A 262 -10.50 14.14 -5.44
N ALA A 263 -11.55 14.70 -6.06
CA ALA A 263 -11.55 15.98 -6.76
C ALA A 263 -10.42 16.13 -7.81
N GLY A 264 -10.08 15.06 -8.53
CA GLY A 264 -8.98 15.05 -9.49
C GLY A 264 -9.21 16.02 -10.65
N SER A 265 -10.42 16.05 -11.20
CA SER A 265 -10.82 17.00 -12.25
C SER A 265 -10.71 18.45 -11.79
N ALA A 266 -11.13 18.75 -10.55
CA ALA A 266 -11.03 20.08 -9.97
C ALA A 266 -9.58 20.48 -9.63
N TYR A 267 -8.73 19.50 -9.32
CA TYR A 267 -7.29 19.70 -9.18
C TYR A 267 -6.65 20.09 -10.52
N ALA A 268 -6.93 19.33 -11.59
CA ALA A 268 -6.41 19.60 -12.93
C ALA A 268 -6.89 20.94 -13.50
N ALA A 269 -8.15 21.32 -13.24
CA ALA A 269 -8.74 22.56 -13.73
C ALA A 269 -8.13 23.84 -13.12
N ALA A 270 -7.43 23.75 -11.98
CA ALA A 270 -6.87 24.91 -11.28
C ALA A 270 -5.66 25.56 -12.01
N GLY A 271 -5.23 24.99 -13.14
CA GLY A 271 -4.05 25.47 -13.90
C GLY A 271 -2.73 25.17 -13.19
N PRO A 272 -1.58 25.30 -13.89
CA PRO A 272 -0.27 25.12 -13.27
C PRO A 272 -0.02 26.15 -12.16
N VAL A 273 0.36 25.70 -10.97
CA VAL A 273 0.74 26.59 -9.86
C VAL A 273 2.15 27.11 -10.13
N VAL A 274 2.26 28.25 -10.80
CA VAL A 274 3.55 28.92 -11.00
C VAL A 274 3.98 29.54 -9.67
N ALA A 275 4.96 28.92 -9.00
CA ALA A 275 5.65 29.52 -7.87
C ALA A 275 6.59 30.62 -8.37
N GLY A 276 6.09 31.83 -8.53
CA GLY A 276 6.90 33.03 -8.72
C GLY A 276 7.32 33.62 -7.37
N PRO A 277 8.58 34.04 -7.18
CA PRO A 277 8.97 34.84 -6.03
C PRO A 277 8.53 36.28 -6.32
N ASP A 278 7.26 36.60 -6.01
CA ASP A 278 6.70 37.94 -5.76
C ASP A 278 5.21 37.96 -6.12
N ALA A 279 4.36 37.64 -5.15
CA ALA A 279 2.95 38.03 -5.17
C ALA A 279 2.45 38.24 -3.73
N ALA A 280 3.16 39.10 -2.99
CA ALA A 280 2.59 39.80 -1.85
C ALA A 280 2.14 41.18 -2.33
N GLY A 281 0.89 41.27 -2.76
CA GLY A 281 0.21 42.54 -3.02
C GLY A 281 -1.28 42.38 -2.74
N PRO A 282 -1.87 43.10 -1.77
CA PRO A 282 -3.31 43.18 -1.67
C PRO A 282 -3.84 44.12 -2.76
N ASP A 283 -5.06 43.87 -3.21
CA ASP A 283 -5.88 44.68 -4.13
C ASP A 283 -5.62 44.55 -5.64
N ALA A 284 -6.39 43.66 -6.26
CA ALA A 284 -7.00 43.92 -7.56
C ALA A 284 -8.40 43.28 -7.61
N ARG A 285 -9.39 43.96 -7.00
CA ARG A 285 -10.79 43.82 -7.42
C ARG A 285 -10.90 44.42 -8.82
N SER A 286 -10.72 43.61 -9.85
CA SER A 286 -11.21 43.93 -11.19
C SER A 286 -12.43 43.07 -11.47
N GLY A 287 -13.60 43.71 -11.45
CA GLY A 287 -14.83 43.12 -11.92
C GLY A 287 -14.71 42.81 -13.41
N ALA A 288 -14.64 41.52 -13.75
CA ALA A 288 -14.87 41.05 -15.10
C ALA A 288 -16.37 40.82 -15.27
N VAL A 289 -16.98 41.64 -16.12
CA VAL A 289 -18.34 41.44 -16.63
C VAL A 289 -18.39 40.09 -17.37
N PRO A 290 -19.36 39.19 -17.11
CA PRO A 290 -19.44 37.93 -17.84
C PRO A 290 -19.91 38.21 -19.28
N GLY A 291 -19.01 38.04 -20.25
CA GLY A 291 -19.36 37.99 -21.67
C GLY A 291 -20.16 36.72 -21.99
N PRO A 292 -21.11 36.77 -22.95
CA PRO A 292 -21.98 35.63 -23.24
C PRO A 292 -21.18 34.49 -23.87
N TRP A 293 -21.18 33.35 -23.18
CA TRP A 293 -20.61 32.10 -23.69
C TRP A 293 -21.30 31.67 -24.99
N PRO A 294 -20.55 31.11 -25.97
CA PRO A 294 -21.17 30.44 -27.09
C PRO A 294 -21.92 29.20 -26.56
N ARG A 295 -23.23 29.17 -26.81
CA ARG A 295 -24.11 28.05 -26.51
C ARG A 295 -23.76 26.86 -27.40
N SER A 296 -22.95 25.92 -26.93
CA SER A 296 -23.06 24.51 -27.33
C SER A 296 -23.77 23.75 -26.22
N ARG A 297 -25.08 23.65 -26.37
CA ARG A 297 -25.90 22.69 -25.63
C ARG A 297 -25.49 21.28 -26.05
N ARG A 298 -24.91 20.53 -25.13
CA ARG A 298 -25.44 19.23 -24.66
C ARG A 298 -24.66 18.81 -23.42
N LEU A 299 -25.12 19.34 -22.29
CA LEU A 299 -25.01 18.66 -21.00
C LEU A 299 -25.89 17.41 -21.09
N ALA A 300 -25.30 16.23 -21.01
CA ALA A 300 -25.98 15.05 -20.47
C ALA A 300 -25.34 14.79 -19.11
N LEU A 301 -26.04 15.24 -18.08
CA LEU A 301 -25.72 14.95 -16.69
C LEU A 301 -25.74 13.44 -16.46
N ALA A 302 -24.76 13.00 -15.68
CA ALA A 302 -24.81 11.76 -14.94
C ALA A 302 -26.11 11.68 -14.11
N SER A 303 -26.85 10.58 -14.26
CA SER A 303 -27.66 9.94 -13.19
C SER A 303 -28.46 8.75 -13.77
N THR A 304 -27.83 7.58 -13.83
CA THR A 304 -28.55 6.29 -13.94
C THR A 304 -28.22 5.41 -12.74
N ALA A 305 -28.49 5.95 -11.55
CA ALA A 305 -28.54 5.18 -10.32
C ALA A 305 -29.71 5.63 -9.42
N LEU A 306 -30.89 5.86 -10.03
CA LEU A 306 -32.17 5.85 -9.32
C LEU A 306 -33.34 5.63 -10.29
N GLY A 307 -33.21 4.62 -11.17
CA GLY A 307 -34.19 4.33 -12.22
C GLY A 307 -34.80 2.93 -12.18
N VAL A 308 -34.57 2.15 -11.11
CA VAL A 308 -35.01 0.74 -11.04
C VAL A 308 -36.05 0.48 -9.94
N ALA A 309 -36.34 1.44 -9.05
CA ALA A 309 -37.33 1.24 -7.98
C ALA A 309 -38.73 1.85 -8.25
N LEU A 310 -38.87 2.80 -9.17
CA LEU A 310 -40.15 3.50 -9.41
C LEU A 310 -40.90 3.04 -10.66
N VAL A 311 -40.24 2.32 -11.58
CA VAL A 311 -40.86 1.79 -12.81
C VAL A 311 -41.83 0.61 -12.53
N PRO A 312 -41.58 -0.32 -11.58
CA PRO A 312 -42.55 -1.36 -11.26
C PRO A 312 -43.80 -0.82 -10.57
N LEU A 313 -43.65 0.24 -9.75
CA LEU A 313 -44.75 0.85 -9.00
C LEU A 313 -45.69 1.63 -9.92
N LEU A 314 -45.15 2.31 -10.93
CA LEU A 314 -45.97 3.06 -11.91
C LEU A 314 -46.75 2.12 -12.85
N LEU A 315 -46.17 0.97 -13.22
CA LEU A 315 -46.85 -0.05 -14.03
C LEU A 315 -47.94 -0.81 -13.25
N PHE A 316 -47.76 -0.98 -11.94
CA PHE A 316 -48.76 -1.59 -11.05
C PHE A 316 -49.96 -0.66 -10.79
N LEU A 317 -49.77 0.67 -10.87
CA LEU A 317 -50.83 1.68 -10.65
C LEU A 317 -51.67 1.99 -11.90
N LEU A 318 -51.27 1.52 -13.10
CA LEU A 318 -51.92 1.84 -14.38
C LEU A 318 -52.57 0.65 -15.08
N SER A 319 -52.63 -0.53 -14.44
CA SER A 319 -53.29 -1.70 -15.02
C SER A 319 -54.72 -1.84 -14.49
N PRO A 320 -55.77 -1.89 -15.33
CA PRO A 320 -57.13 -2.17 -14.90
C PRO A 320 -57.25 -3.62 -14.41
N THR A 321 -57.93 -3.79 -13.29
CA THR A 321 -58.23 -5.10 -12.67
C THR A 321 -59.27 -5.87 -13.49
N ASP A 322 -58.87 -7.01 -14.04
CA ASP A 322 -59.78 -8.07 -14.44
C ASP A 322 -59.26 -9.44 -13.92
N VAL A 323 -60.13 -10.12 -13.19
CA VAL A 323 -60.04 -11.53 -12.77
C VAL A 323 -61.45 -12.13 -12.96
N PRO A 324 -61.63 -13.46 -13.10
CA PRO A 324 -60.71 -14.52 -13.52
C PRO A 324 -61.35 -15.45 -14.60
N SER A 325 -60.57 -16.36 -15.20
CA SER A 325 -61.15 -17.60 -15.75
C SER A 325 -60.14 -18.75 -15.80
N GLU A 326 -60.48 -19.82 -15.09
CA GLU A 326 -59.81 -21.13 -15.16
C GLU A 326 -59.96 -21.77 -16.55
N ARG A 327 -58.89 -22.40 -17.05
CA ARG A 327 -58.96 -23.76 -17.60
C ARG A 327 -57.57 -24.39 -17.82
N ALA A 328 -57.37 -25.47 -17.06
CA ALA A 328 -56.74 -26.75 -17.37
C ALA A 328 -55.64 -26.90 -18.46
N ALA A 329 -54.52 -27.46 -17.99
CA ALA A 329 -53.73 -28.59 -18.53
C ALA A 329 -53.14 -28.53 -19.96
N GLU A 330 -51.80 -28.63 -20.07
CA GLU A 330 -51.11 -29.87 -20.48
C GLU A 330 -49.57 -29.76 -20.54
N SER A 331 -48.93 -30.86 -20.11
CA SER A 331 -47.70 -31.50 -20.57
C SER A 331 -46.32 -30.80 -20.61
N THR A 332 -45.46 -31.28 -19.69
CA THR A 332 -44.22 -32.04 -19.93
C THR A 332 -43.18 -31.49 -20.92
N ALA A 333 -42.00 -31.09 -20.39
CA ALA A 333 -40.70 -31.69 -20.74
C ALA A 333 -39.55 -31.10 -19.92
N THR A 334 -38.87 -31.95 -19.16
CA THR A 334 -37.61 -31.67 -18.45
C THR A 334 -36.42 -31.76 -19.41
N PRO A 335 -35.49 -30.78 -19.45
CA PRO A 335 -34.25 -30.93 -20.21
C PRO A 335 -33.22 -31.80 -19.45
N PRO A 336 -32.37 -32.58 -20.15
CA PRO A 336 -31.48 -33.56 -19.54
C PRO A 336 -30.25 -32.93 -18.89
N VAL A 337 -29.86 -33.50 -17.75
CA VAL A 337 -28.61 -33.24 -17.03
C VAL A 337 -27.45 -33.94 -17.77
N PRO A 338 -26.34 -33.26 -18.10
CA PRO A 338 -25.14 -33.92 -18.64
C PRO A 338 -24.35 -34.64 -17.53
N PRO A 339 -23.68 -35.77 -17.83
CA PRO A 339 -22.95 -36.56 -16.84
C PRO A 339 -21.65 -35.87 -16.39
N PRO A 340 -21.16 -36.15 -15.16
CA PRO A 340 -19.88 -35.63 -14.69
C PRO A 340 -18.70 -36.31 -15.41
N VAL A 341 -17.80 -35.50 -15.96
CA VAL A 341 -16.53 -35.96 -16.54
C VAL A 341 -15.59 -36.30 -15.38
N THR A 342 -15.27 -37.58 -15.23
CA THR A 342 -14.32 -38.07 -14.23
C THR A 342 -12.90 -37.91 -14.79
N VAL A 343 -12.09 -37.02 -14.22
CA VAL A 343 -10.66 -36.91 -14.53
C VAL A 343 -9.91 -37.95 -13.72
N THR A 344 -9.56 -39.07 -14.35
CA THR A 344 -8.66 -40.07 -13.80
C THR A 344 -7.22 -39.58 -13.93
N ALA A 345 -6.64 -39.09 -12.83
CA ALA A 345 -5.21 -38.79 -12.76
C ALA A 345 -4.43 -40.06 -12.39
N THR A 346 -3.67 -40.58 -13.34
CA THR A 346 -2.74 -41.71 -13.20
C THR A 346 -1.46 -41.24 -12.49
N PRO A 347 -1.06 -41.79 -11.32
CA PRO A 347 0.26 -41.55 -10.76
C PRO A 347 1.34 -42.45 -11.42
N PRO A 348 2.60 -41.99 -11.54
CA PRO A 348 3.70 -42.79 -12.04
C PRO A 348 4.15 -43.88 -11.03
N PRO A 349 4.77 -44.98 -11.50
CA PRO A 349 5.06 -46.15 -10.67
C PRO A 349 6.28 -45.97 -9.75
N SER A 350 6.14 -46.43 -8.50
CA SER A 350 7.28 -46.76 -7.62
C SER A 350 7.94 -48.07 -8.07
N PRO A 351 9.29 -48.16 -8.11
CA PRO A 351 9.97 -49.43 -8.24
C PRO A 351 10.01 -50.18 -6.89
N SER A 352 9.62 -51.45 -6.97
CA SER A 352 9.58 -52.45 -5.91
C SER A 352 10.95 -53.07 -5.62
N ALA A 353 11.07 -53.62 -4.40
CA ALA A 353 12.24 -54.22 -3.77
C ALA A 353 12.60 -55.64 -4.28
N SER A 354 13.83 -56.10 -3.94
CA SER A 354 14.22 -57.47 -3.44
C SER A 354 15.67 -57.85 -3.84
N PRO A 355 16.35 -58.92 -3.29
CA PRO A 355 16.25 -59.60 -1.98
C PRO A 355 17.61 -60.05 -1.32
N THR A 356 17.54 -60.41 -0.02
CA THR A 356 18.19 -61.56 0.72
C THR A 356 19.71 -61.86 0.70
N ARG A 357 20.35 -61.92 1.90
CA ARG A 357 20.94 -63.17 2.50
C ARG A 357 21.33 -63.03 3.98
N ALA A 358 21.32 -64.17 4.68
CA ALA A 358 21.24 -64.35 6.13
C ALA A 358 22.52 -64.91 6.81
N SER A 359 22.57 -64.71 8.15
CA SER A 359 23.05 -65.59 9.27
C SER A 359 24.54 -66.02 9.40
N PRO A 360 25.04 -66.54 10.57
CA PRO A 360 24.50 -66.62 11.97
C PRO A 360 25.49 -66.44 13.19
N SER A 361 24.90 -66.34 14.41
CA SER A 361 25.27 -66.94 15.75
C SER A 361 26.52 -66.52 16.56
N PRO A 362 26.64 -66.86 17.88
CA PRO A 362 25.62 -67.00 18.96
C PRO A 362 26.03 -66.41 20.36
N SER A 363 25.09 -66.53 21.31
CA SER A 363 25.05 -66.21 22.76
C SER A 363 26.04 -67.03 23.65
N PRO A 364 26.18 -66.86 25.00
CA PRO A 364 25.10 -67.08 25.99
C PRO A 364 25.08 -66.27 27.32
N SER A 365 23.92 -66.40 27.94
CA SER A 365 23.36 -65.96 29.23
C SER A 365 24.13 -66.29 30.52
N ARG A 366 23.78 -65.59 31.62
CA ARG A 366 23.59 -66.22 32.95
C ARG A 366 22.43 -65.61 33.76
N THR A 367 21.61 -66.53 34.23
CA THR A 367 20.44 -66.45 35.13
C THR A 367 20.86 -66.45 36.61
N ARG A 368 20.11 -65.78 37.50
CA ARG A 368 19.83 -66.31 38.86
C ARG A 368 18.66 -65.62 39.60
N GLU A 369 17.83 -66.44 40.22
CA GLU A 369 16.84 -66.20 41.29
C GLU A 369 17.01 -67.36 42.33
N PRO A 370 16.33 -67.48 43.50
CA PRO A 370 15.73 -66.51 44.46
C PRO A 370 16.24 -66.72 45.93
N GLY A 371 15.82 -65.87 46.88
CA GLY A 371 15.93 -66.09 48.35
C GLY A 371 15.45 -64.90 49.21
N PRO A 372 14.98 -65.11 50.47
CA PRO A 372 13.71 -64.57 51.01
C PRO A 372 13.77 -63.26 51.83
N SER A 373 12.58 -62.64 52.06
CA SER A 373 12.32 -61.43 52.89
C SER A 373 12.66 -61.60 54.38
N PRO A 374 12.93 -60.48 55.11
CA PRO A 374 11.84 -59.91 55.95
C PRO A 374 11.82 -58.36 56.14
N THR A 375 10.58 -57.85 56.24
CA THR A 375 10.05 -56.79 57.14
C THR A 375 10.43 -55.30 57.01
N ALA A 376 9.41 -54.54 56.53
CA ALA A 376 8.92 -53.19 56.88
C ALA A 376 9.84 -52.07 57.42
N ARG A 377 9.84 -50.93 56.70
CA ARG A 377 10.10 -49.58 57.23
C ARG A 377 9.33 -48.53 56.39
N PRO A 378 8.75 -47.46 56.97
CA PRO A 378 7.61 -46.76 56.39
C PRO A 378 7.99 -45.82 55.24
N THR A 379 7.00 -45.63 54.36
CA THR A 379 6.96 -44.74 53.19
C THR A 379 7.18 -43.26 53.59
N PRO A 380 8.12 -42.52 52.98
CA PRO A 380 8.07 -41.07 52.99
C PRO A 380 7.01 -40.57 51.99
N SER A 381 6.15 -39.68 52.48
CA SER A 381 5.09 -38.99 51.72
C SER A 381 5.66 -38.26 50.49
N PRO A 382 4.96 -38.22 49.34
CA PRO A 382 5.43 -37.51 48.16
C PRO A 382 5.55 -36.00 48.45
N THR A 383 6.74 -35.46 48.21
CA THR A 383 6.99 -34.02 48.23
C THR A 383 6.12 -33.36 47.15
N PRO A 384 5.35 -32.30 47.47
CA PRO A 384 4.58 -31.58 46.47
C PRO A 384 5.52 -30.93 45.44
N SER A 385 5.27 -31.20 44.16
CA SER A 385 5.92 -30.50 43.04
C SER A 385 5.77 -28.99 43.21
N PRO A 386 6.81 -28.19 42.91
CA PRO A 386 6.70 -26.73 42.98
C PRO A 386 5.63 -26.26 42.01
N THR A 387 4.64 -25.55 42.55
CA THR A 387 3.63 -24.83 41.79
C THR A 387 4.34 -23.86 40.86
N ARG A 388 4.27 -24.09 39.54
CA ARG A 388 4.76 -23.13 38.54
C ARG A 388 3.91 -21.87 38.63
N THR A 389 4.42 -20.85 39.32
CA THR A 389 3.85 -19.50 39.31
C THR A 389 3.87 -19.00 37.87
N THR A 390 2.69 -18.81 37.27
CA THR A 390 2.57 -18.23 35.93
C THR A 390 3.06 -16.78 35.99
N PRO A 391 4.01 -16.36 35.13
CA PRO A 391 4.47 -14.97 35.10
C PRO A 391 3.28 -14.03 34.88
N ALA A 392 3.21 -12.93 35.62
CA ALA A 392 2.15 -11.93 35.45
C ALA A 392 2.08 -11.37 34.02
N HIS A 393 3.22 -11.38 33.31
CA HIS A 393 3.36 -10.97 31.92
C HIS A 393 4.21 -12.00 31.16
N PRO A 394 3.59 -13.01 30.53
CA PRO A 394 4.35 -13.98 29.73
C PRO A 394 4.99 -13.25 28.53
N PRO A 395 6.26 -13.51 28.20
CA PRO A 395 6.89 -12.94 27.01
C PRO A 395 6.24 -13.51 25.73
N PRO A 396 6.35 -12.83 24.58
CA PRO A 396 6.01 -13.41 23.28
C PRO A 396 6.73 -14.75 23.07
N GLY A 397 6.02 -15.74 22.54
CA GLY A 397 6.51 -17.11 22.39
C GLY A 397 6.00 -17.77 21.11
N GLY A 398 6.11 -19.10 21.02
CA GLY A 398 5.82 -19.86 19.79
C GLY A 398 4.35 -19.93 19.36
N THR A 399 3.42 -19.50 20.21
CA THR A 399 1.98 -19.41 19.87
C THR A 399 1.64 -18.02 19.37
N TYR A 400 0.83 -17.93 18.32
CA TYR A 400 0.29 -16.64 17.86
C TYR A 400 -0.47 -15.95 18.98
N ALA A 401 -0.03 -14.75 19.30
CA ALA A 401 -0.59 -13.93 20.35
C ALA A 401 -0.41 -12.46 19.99
N ARG A 402 -1.24 -11.60 20.56
CA ARG A 402 -0.99 -10.16 20.52
C ARG A 402 0.33 -9.86 21.22
N VAL A 403 1.20 -9.09 20.58
CA VAL A 403 2.43 -8.62 21.21
C VAL A 403 2.15 -7.23 21.79
N VAL A 404 1.86 -7.19 23.09
CA VAL A 404 1.36 -5.99 23.80
C VAL A 404 2.50 -5.28 24.52
N ASN A 405 2.67 -4.00 24.26
CA ASN A 405 3.67 -3.18 24.93
C ASN A 405 3.30 -2.95 26.40
N LEU A 406 4.23 -3.14 27.34
CA LEU A 406 3.96 -2.95 28.77
C LEU A 406 3.86 -1.47 29.18
N GLY A 407 4.50 -0.56 28.45
CA GLY A 407 4.45 0.87 28.74
C GLY A 407 3.17 1.55 28.25
N SER A 408 2.76 1.26 27.01
CA SER A 408 1.61 1.92 26.38
C SER A 408 0.31 1.10 26.37
N GLY A 409 0.39 -0.23 26.55
CA GLY A 409 -0.74 -1.13 26.37
C GLY A 409 -1.19 -1.32 24.92
N LEU A 410 -0.46 -0.76 23.96
CA LEU A 410 -0.73 -0.90 22.53
C LEU A 410 -0.13 -2.20 21.97
N CYS A 411 -0.74 -2.69 20.89
CA CYS A 411 -0.33 -3.91 20.21
C CYS A 411 0.60 -3.61 19.03
N LEU A 412 1.58 -4.48 18.81
CA LEU A 412 2.40 -4.49 17.61
C LEU A 412 1.53 -4.88 16.39
N ASP A 413 1.44 -4.02 15.40
CA ASP A 413 0.50 -4.16 14.26
C ASP A 413 1.19 -3.88 12.93
N ILE A 414 0.66 -4.44 11.84
CA ILE A 414 1.11 -4.16 10.47
C ILE A 414 0.24 -3.02 9.91
N ASP A 415 0.86 -1.91 9.51
CA ASP A 415 0.17 -0.71 9.02
C ASP A 415 -0.13 -0.81 7.52
N GLY A 416 -1.20 -1.53 7.18
CA GLY A 416 -1.73 -1.63 5.82
C GLY A 416 -1.59 -3.02 5.20
N ALA A 417 -1.35 -3.07 3.89
CA ALA A 417 -1.28 -4.32 3.12
C ALA A 417 -0.01 -5.13 3.45
N LEU A 418 -0.11 -6.45 3.31
CA LEU A 418 1.02 -7.38 3.46
C LEU A 418 1.93 -7.30 2.24
N GLU A 419 2.91 -6.41 2.32
CA GLU A 419 3.92 -6.21 1.29
C GLU A 419 5.29 -6.06 1.96
N ASN A 420 6.35 -6.45 1.26
CA ASN A 420 7.71 -6.24 1.76
C ASN A 420 7.89 -4.75 2.10
N ARG A 421 8.42 -4.52 3.30
CA ARG A 421 8.67 -3.22 3.91
C ARG A 421 7.46 -2.50 4.50
N THR A 422 6.25 -3.06 4.50
CA THR A 422 5.12 -2.45 5.22
C THR A 422 5.51 -2.19 6.68
N ASP A 423 5.14 -1.01 7.20
CA ASP A 423 5.51 -0.58 8.54
C ASP A 423 4.86 -1.43 9.62
N VAL A 424 5.64 -1.68 10.68
CA VAL A 424 5.12 -2.24 11.92
C VAL A 424 5.01 -1.11 12.93
N VAL A 425 3.80 -0.93 13.45
CA VAL A 425 3.39 0.19 14.30
C VAL A 425 2.85 -0.31 15.64
N THR A 426 2.52 0.64 16.52
CA THR A 426 1.71 0.40 17.70
C THR A 426 0.30 0.90 17.46
N ALA A 427 -0.68 0.02 17.63
CA ALA A 427 -2.09 0.31 17.44
C ALA A 427 -2.91 -0.13 18.67
N ARG A 428 -4.18 0.32 18.74
CA ARG A 428 -5.11 -0.23 19.73
C ARG A 428 -5.25 -1.72 19.52
N CYS A 429 -5.22 -2.48 20.61
CA CYS A 429 -5.35 -3.93 20.54
C CYS A 429 -6.74 -4.35 20.05
N THR A 430 -6.79 -5.13 18.97
CA THR A 430 -7.99 -5.72 18.35
C THR A 430 -7.82 -7.24 18.26
N SER A 431 -8.71 -7.94 17.55
CA SER A 431 -8.54 -9.35 17.16
C SER A 431 -8.03 -9.52 15.74
N SER A 432 -7.44 -8.47 15.15
CA SER A 432 -6.90 -8.51 13.78
C SER A 432 -5.73 -9.49 13.68
N SER A 433 -5.68 -10.26 12.60
CA SER A 433 -4.56 -11.16 12.31
C SER A 433 -3.22 -10.42 12.13
N THR A 434 -3.26 -9.13 11.75
CA THR A 434 -2.09 -8.24 11.64
C THR A 434 -1.44 -7.90 12.99
N GLN A 435 -2.15 -8.16 14.10
CA GLN A 435 -1.66 -7.92 15.46
C GLN A 435 -1.17 -9.20 16.16
N LEU A 436 -1.31 -10.36 15.52
CA LEU A 436 -0.92 -11.64 16.09
C LEU A 436 0.43 -12.07 15.53
N TRP A 437 1.38 -12.30 16.44
CA TRP A 437 2.73 -12.69 16.11
C TRP A 437 3.12 -13.93 16.90
N ARG A 438 4.00 -14.76 16.33
CA ARG A 438 4.67 -15.84 17.06
C ARG A 438 6.17 -15.70 16.95
N VAL A 439 6.88 -16.07 18.01
CA VAL A 439 8.33 -16.21 18.01
C VAL A 439 8.69 -17.61 17.54
N ASP A 440 9.23 -17.70 16.33
CA ASP A 440 9.87 -18.92 15.86
C ASP A 440 11.32 -18.90 16.35
N ALA A 441 11.57 -19.64 17.44
CA ALA A 441 12.88 -19.66 18.10
C ALA A 441 13.95 -20.40 17.28
N GLU A 442 13.55 -21.31 16.37
CA GLU A 442 14.50 -22.07 15.53
C GLU A 442 15.08 -21.18 14.44
N ARG A 443 14.22 -20.43 13.75
CA ARG A 443 14.65 -19.44 12.76
C ARG A 443 15.10 -18.12 13.39
N GLY A 444 14.68 -17.86 14.63
CA GLY A 444 14.93 -16.63 15.36
C GLY A 444 14.14 -15.45 14.79
N VAL A 445 12.91 -15.66 14.35
CA VAL A 445 12.08 -14.64 13.69
C VAL A 445 10.78 -14.41 14.46
N LEU A 446 10.20 -13.21 14.33
CA LEU A 446 8.82 -12.95 14.72
C LEU A 446 7.95 -13.04 13.46
N GLN A 447 7.09 -14.04 13.38
CA GLN A 447 6.27 -14.34 12.20
C GLN A 447 4.84 -13.82 12.38
N SER A 448 4.27 -13.24 11.33
CA SER A 448 2.89 -12.73 11.32
C SER A 448 1.87 -13.87 11.19
N SER A 449 0.68 -13.68 11.75
CA SER A 449 -0.46 -14.58 11.50
C SER A 449 -1.29 -14.17 10.30
N ALA A 450 -1.22 -12.89 9.90
CA ALA A 450 -1.97 -12.38 8.76
C ALA A 450 -1.52 -13.07 7.46
N ASP A 451 -0.23 -13.36 7.38
CA ASP A 451 0.36 -14.26 6.39
C ASP A 451 1.68 -14.81 6.98
N PRO A 452 1.81 -16.14 7.13
CA PRO A 452 3.01 -16.75 7.69
C PRO A 452 4.25 -16.54 6.82
N ASP A 453 4.12 -16.12 5.57
CA ASP A 453 5.28 -15.82 4.74
C ASP A 453 5.96 -14.51 5.15
N TYR A 454 5.35 -13.69 6.03
CA TYR A 454 5.94 -12.42 6.50
C TYR A 454 6.48 -12.48 7.94
N CYS A 455 7.69 -11.94 8.09
CA CYS A 455 8.43 -11.84 9.35
C CYS A 455 8.75 -10.38 9.67
N LEU A 456 8.93 -10.08 10.96
CA LEU A 456 9.43 -8.79 11.43
C LEU A 456 10.82 -8.51 10.85
N ASP A 457 11.04 -7.30 10.36
CA ASP A 457 12.26 -6.86 9.68
C ASP A 457 12.81 -5.58 10.33
N SER A 458 14.08 -5.63 10.75
CA SER A 458 14.82 -4.49 11.29
C SER A 458 15.26 -3.50 10.20
N ARG A 459 15.04 -3.80 8.92
CA ARG A 459 15.47 -3.02 7.75
C ARG A 459 16.97 -2.75 7.70
N GLY A 460 17.75 -3.58 8.40
CA GLY A 460 19.20 -3.57 8.44
C GLY A 460 19.85 -2.46 9.27
N ALA A 461 19.10 -1.53 9.88
CA ALA A 461 19.68 -0.45 10.67
C ALA A 461 18.72 0.01 11.80
N VAL A 462 19.28 0.57 12.88
CA VAL A 462 18.51 0.93 14.08
C VAL A 462 17.60 2.15 13.90
N ASP A 463 17.89 2.99 12.91
CA ASP A 463 17.22 4.25 12.60
C ASP A 463 16.17 4.14 11.47
N ARG A 464 15.98 2.96 10.90
CA ARG A 464 15.04 2.69 9.79
C ARG A 464 13.68 2.17 10.23
N GLY A 465 13.38 2.22 11.53
CA GLY A 465 12.15 1.66 12.08
C GLY A 465 12.10 0.13 11.94
N VAL A 466 10.90 -0.43 12.03
CA VAL A 466 10.67 -1.87 11.91
C VAL A 466 9.52 -2.11 10.92
N GLY A 467 9.67 -3.11 10.06
CA GLY A 467 8.67 -3.48 9.07
C GLY A 467 8.42 -4.97 9.00
N ILE A 468 7.79 -5.41 7.92
CA ILE A 468 7.70 -6.81 7.54
C ILE A 468 8.50 -7.10 6.28
N TRP A 469 8.97 -8.34 6.15
CA TRP A 469 9.60 -8.87 4.95
C TRP A 469 9.36 -10.38 4.86
N GLU A 470 9.40 -10.93 3.66
CA GLU A 470 9.27 -12.37 3.43
C GLU A 470 10.27 -13.20 4.26
N CYS A 471 9.76 -14.10 5.09
CA CYS A 471 10.50 -14.95 6.00
C CYS A 471 11.54 -15.82 5.28
N ASP A 472 11.31 -16.20 4.03
CA ASP A 472 12.24 -17.00 3.22
C ASP A 472 13.59 -16.30 2.97
N SER A 473 13.64 -14.97 3.18
CA SER A 473 14.88 -14.20 3.11
C SER A 473 15.80 -14.40 4.33
N VAL A 474 15.40 -15.17 5.35
CA VAL A 474 16.15 -15.37 6.61
C VAL A 474 17.52 -16.05 6.42
N ASP A 475 17.66 -16.85 5.38
CA ASP A 475 18.91 -17.53 5.02
C ASP A 475 19.67 -16.81 3.89
N GLY A 476 19.13 -15.68 3.41
CA GLY A 476 19.75 -14.82 2.41
C GLY A 476 20.81 -13.88 2.98
N ARG A 477 21.44 -13.10 2.09
CA ARG A 477 22.50 -12.13 2.45
C ARG A 477 22.09 -11.09 3.50
N ASN A 478 20.78 -10.76 3.55
CA ASN A 478 20.21 -9.81 4.49
C ASN A 478 19.43 -10.47 5.63
N GLY A 479 19.54 -11.80 5.79
CA GLY A 479 18.73 -12.56 6.75
C GLY A 479 18.91 -12.14 8.20
N ARG A 480 20.03 -11.48 8.54
CA ARG A 480 20.24 -10.86 9.87
C ARG A 480 19.20 -9.79 10.21
N ASN A 481 18.60 -9.14 9.22
CA ASN A 481 17.59 -8.11 9.46
C ASN A 481 16.28 -8.70 10.01
N LEU A 482 16.01 -9.98 9.70
CA LEU A 482 14.80 -10.69 10.13
C LEU A 482 14.96 -11.38 11.49
N ARG A 483 16.19 -11.42 12.03
CA ARG A 483 16.49 -12.18 13.24
C ARG A 483 16.29 -11.34 14.49
N PHE A 484 15.46 -11.83 15.39
CA PHE A 484 15.14 -11.20 16.67
C PHE A 484 15.21 -12.22 17.81
N ALA A 485 15.81 -11.82 18.94
CA ALA A 485 15.82 -12.59 20.18
C ALA A 485 14.77 -12.01 21.14
N VAL A 486 13.95 -12.87 21.75
CA VAL A 486 12.99 -12.48 22.80
C VAL A 486 13.44 -13.07 24.13
N ASP A 487 13.69 -12.22 25.12
CA ASP A 487 14.10 -12.66 26.46
C ASP A 487 12.90 -12.91 27.40
N THR A 488 13.18 -13.45 28.59
CA THR A 488 12.16 -13.77 29.60
C THR A 488 11.45 -12.54 30.18
N ARG A 489 12.01 -11.34 30.00
CA ARG A 489 11.39 -10.07 30.39
C ARG A 489 10.55 -9.46 29.27
N GLY A 490 10.48 -10.12 28.11
CA GLY A 490 9.75 -9.65 26.94
C GLY A 490 10.47 -8.59 26.12
N VAL A 491 11.80 -8.47 26.27
CA VAL A 491 12.59 -7.57 25.42
C VAL A 491 12.86 -8.27 24.08
N ILE A 492 12.46 -7.62 22.99
CA ILE A 492 12.66 -8.10 21.62
C ILE A 492 13.86 -7.36 21.03
N ARG A 493 14.94 -8.07 20.69
CA ARG A 493 16.22 -7.50 20.24
C ARG A 493 16.54 -7.89 18.81
N PRO A 494 16.91 -6.93 17.93
CA PRO A 494 17.33 -7.26 16.58
C PRO A 494 18.75 -7.84 16.57
N ALA A 495 19.02 -8.80 15.71
CA ALA A 495 20.36 -9.39 15.55
C ALA A 495 21.38 -8.40 14.93
N VAL A 496 20.91 -7.35 14.26
CA VAL A 496 21.77 -6.27 13.75
C VAL A 496 22.31 -5.35 14.87
N ALA A 497 21.63 -5.28 16.01
CA ALA A 497 22.01 -4.45 17.16
C ALA A 497 21.50 -5.07 18.49
N PRO A 498 22.21 -6.06 19.07
CA PRO A 498 21.74 -6.79 20.25
C PRO A 498 21.56 -5.94 21.52
N ASP A 499 22.19 -4.77 21.59
CA ASP A 499 22.05 -3.78 22.66
C ASP A 499 20.82 -2.85 22.48
N HIS A 500 20.01 -3.07 21.45
CA HIS A 500 18.77 -2.33 21.18
C HIS A 500 17.53 -3.20 21.40
N ALA A 501 16.40 -2.55 21.65
CA ALA A 501 15.10 -3.17 21.85
C ALA A 501 14.06 -2.55 20.91
N VAL A 502 13.14 -3.38 20.41
CA VAL A 502 11.91 -2.93 19.74
C VAL A 502 11.12 -2.07 20.71
N THR A 503 10.98 -0.79 20.40
CA THR A 503 10.44 0.23 21.30
C THR A 503 9.44 1.11 20.55
N PRO A 504 8.26 1.41 21.11
CA PRO A 504 7.36 2.41 20.55
C PRO A 504 8.04 3.79 20.47
N ALA A 505 7.77 4.52 19.39
CA ALA A 505 8.22 5.87 19.15
C ALA A 505 7.01 6.82 18.94
N GLY A 506 7.30 8.12 18.77
CA GLY A 506 6.26 9.14 18.66
C GLY A 506 5.37 8.97 17.41
N GLY A 507 4.05 9.08 17.60
CA GLY A 507 3.09 9.00 16.50
C GLY A 507 2.79 7.57 16.02
N GLY A 508 2.92 6.58 16.91
CA GLY A 508 2.53 5.19 16.65
C GLY A 508 3.63 4.34 16.02
N SER A 509 4.74 4.92 15.55
CA SER A 509 5.84 4.15 14.95
C SER A 509 6.55 3.25 15.95
N VAL A 510 7.28 2.26 15.45
CA VAL A 510 8.15 1.38 16.23
C VAL A 510 9.59 1.56 15.75
N SER A 511 10.54 1.61 16.67
CA SER A 511 11.95 1.85 16.39
C SER A 511 12.85 0.95 17.23
N LEU A 512 14.13 0.89 16.88
CA LEU A 512 15.14 0.14 17.62
C LEU A 512 15.92 1.13 18.49
N VAL A 513 15.70 1.09 19.79
CA VAL A 513 16.30 2.04 20.75
C VAL A 513 17.21 1.28 21.71
N ARG A 514 18.36 1.87 22.05
CA ARG A 514 19.29 1.30 23.04
C ARG A 514 18.53 0.84 24.29
N GLU A 515 18.75 -0.39 24.70
CA GLU A 515 18.07 -0.96 25.85
C GLU A 515 18.56 -0.26 27.13
N THR A 516 17.59 0.21 27.92
CA THR A 516 17.78 0.89 29.20
C THR A 516 16.93 0.25 30.30
N GLY A 517 16.22 -0.84 29.99
CA GLY A 517 15.37 -1.58 30.92
C GLY A 517 13.99 -0.98 31.17
N ARG A 518 13.63 0.09 30.44
CA ARG A 518 12.34 0.80 30.54
C ARG A 518 11.15 -0.10 30.19
N THR A 519 9.97 0.21 30.72
CA THR A 519 8.76 -0.59 30.53
C THR A 519 8.23 -0.55 29.09
N ASP A 520 8.45 0.55 28.36
CA ASP A 520 8.13 0.67 26.93
C ASP A 520 9.02 -0.20 26.04
N GLN A 521 10.11 -0.77 26.57
CA GLN A 521 10.98 -1.71 25.84
C GLN A 521 10.62 -3.18 26.08
N ARG A 522 9.53 -3.44 26.82
CA ARG A 522 9.08 -4.78 27.19
C ARG A 522 7.72 -5.06 26.58
N TRP A 523 7.58 -6.27 26.07
CA TRP A 523 6.37 -6.75 25.42
C TRP A 523 5.91 -8.04 26.09
N ARG A 524 4.59 -8.23 26.15
CA ARG A 524 3.99 -9.47 26.66
C ARG A 524 3.13 -10.10 25.58
N ALA A 525 2.97 -11.42 25.67
CA ALA A 525 1.89 -12.11 24.99
C ALA A 525 0.55 -11.68 25.62
N GLY A 526 -0.34 -11.16 24.78
CA GLY A 526 -1.77 -10.98 25.07
C GLY A 526 -2.58 -12.18 24.61
N THR A 527 -3.84 -12.23 24.99
CA THR A 527 -4.81 -13.16 24.39
C THR A 527 -4.84 -12.95 22.87
N ALA A 528 -5.04 -14.00 22.07
CA ALA A 528 -5.30 -13.81 20.63
C ALA A 528 -6.60 -13.00 20.41
#